data_AF-A0A521SSD7-F1
#
_entry.id   AF-A0A521SSD7-F1
#
_cell.length_a   1.000
_cell.length_b   1.000
_cell.length_c   1.000
_cell.angle_alpha   90.00
_cell.angle_beta   90.00
_cell.angle_gamma   90.00
#
_symmetry.space_group_name_H-M   'P 1'
#
loop_
_entity.id
_entity.type
_entity.pdbx_description
1 polymer ?
#
loop_
_entity_poly.entity_id
_entity_poly.type
_entity_poly.pdbx_seq_one_letter_code
_entity_poly.pdbx_strand_id
1 'polypeptide(L)'
;MALIVVLWIFIFLLVIAFEFTASVREEGLAAHRYAEEAEGYYLALAGFQQGLYELLQQSSQSKPGAAPPVDLFDGEWHEGSFGESLYRVRFIDEGGKVNLNRADEDTLRRIFTNLGIEEPRRGILV
;
A
#
# COMPACT_ATOMS: atom_id res chain seq x y z
N MET A 1 57.74 -0.63 -27.99
CA MET A 1 56.76 -1.69 -27.66
C MET A 1 56.21 -1.59 -26.24
N ALA A 2 57.01 -1.29 -25.21
CA ALA A 2 56.55 -1.21 -23.82
C ALA A 2 55.40 -0.19 -23.56
N LEU A 3 55.46 1.01 -24.17
CA LEU A 3 54.42 2.04 -23.99
C LEU A 3 53.04 1.65 -24.55
N ILE A 4 53.02 0.86 -25.63
CA ILE A 4 51.77 0.37 -26.22
C ILE A 4 51.09 -0.61 -25.27
N VAL A 5 51.85 -1.52 -24.66
CA VAL A 5 51.32 -2.49 -23.68
C VAL A 5 50.75 -1.78 -22.45
N VAL A 6 51.44 -0.75 -21.96
CA VAL A 6 50.96 0.07 -20.83
C VAL A 6 49.65 0.77 -21.19
N LEU A 7 49.55 1.37 -22.38
CA LEU A 7 48.33 2.02 -22.85
C LEU A 7 47.16 1.02 -22.94
N TRP A 8 47.40 -0.19 -23.45
CA TRP A 8 46.39 -1.25 -23.51
C TRP A 8 45.89 -1.64 -22.12
N ILE A 9 46.78 -1.77 -21.13
CA ILE A 9 46.39 -2.07 -19.75
C ILE A 9 45.51 -0.94 -19.18
N PHE A 10 45.85 0.32 -19.43
CA PHE A 10 45.03 1.46 -19.01
C PHE A 10 43.64 1.47 -19.66
N ILE A 11 43.54 1.13 -20.95
CA ILE A 11 42.26 1.01 -21.65
C ILE A 11 41.41 -0.09 -21.00
N PHE A 12 41.99 -1.26 -20.73
CA PHE A 12 41.28 -2.34 -20.04
C PHE A 12 40.82 -1.94 -18.63
N LEU A 13 41.70 -1.28 -17.86
CA LEU A 13 41.36 -0.79 -16.53
C LEU A 13 40.23 0.25 -16.58
N LEU A 14 40.22 1.15 -17.56
CA LEU A 14 39.16 2.14 -17.76
C LEU A 14 37.83 1.48 -18.08
N VAL A 15 37.81 0.46 -18.94
CA VAL A 15 36.59 -0.29 -19.27
C VAL A 15 36.04 -0.99 -18.03
N ILE A 16 36.87 -1.68 -17.25
CA ILE A 16 36.44 -2.36 -16.03
C ILE A 16 35.94 -1.35 -14.97
N ALA A 17 36.63 -0.22 -14.81
CA ALA A 17 36.23 0.82 -13.87
C ALA A 17 34.90 1.49 -14.27
N PHE A 18 34.65 1.65 -15.57
CA PHE A 18 33.40 2.18 -16.09
C PHE A 18 32.23 1.24 -15.82
N GLU A 19 32.38 -0.05 -16.14
CA GLU A 19 31.38 -1.10 -15.84
C GLU A 19 31.05 -1.16 -14.34
N PHE A 20 32.09 -1.14 -13.48
CA PHE A 20 31.89 -1.16 -12.03
C PHE A 20 31.13 0.08 -11.53
N THR A 21 31.45 1.27 -12.06
CA THR A 21 30.76 2.51 -11.69
C THR A 21 29.29 2.47 -12.12
N ALA A 22 28.99 1.93 -13.31
CA ALA A 22 27.62 1.76 -13.78
C ALA A 22 26.84 0.78 -12.88
N SER A 23 27.43 -0.37 -12.53
CA SER A 23 26.81 -1.38 -11.64
C SER A 23 26.50 -0.82 -10.25
N VAL A 24 27.45 -0.12 -9.63
CA VAL A 24 27.25 0.48 -8.30
C VAL A 24 26.16 1.55 -8.31
N ARG A 25 26.02 2.29 -9.41
CA ARG A 25 24.94 3.28 -9.56
C ARG A 25 23.56 2.62 -9.60
N GLU A 26 23.44 1.47 -10.24
CA GLU A 26 22.19 0.70 -10.28
C GLU A 26 21.86 0.07 -8.91
N GLU A 27 22.84 -0.54 -8.26
CA GLU A 27 22.70 -1.13 -6.92
C GLU A 27 22.36 -0.08 -5.85
N GLY A 28 22.98 1.11 -5.94
CA GLY A 28 22.68 2.23 -5.04
C GLY A 28 21.23 2.73 -5.17
N LEU A 29 20.70 2.77 -6.39
CA LEU A 29 19.29 3.12 -6.64
C LEU A 29 18.31 2.02 -6.21
N ALA A 30 18.76 0.76 -6.17
CA ALA A 30 17.96 -0.34 -5.63
C ALA A 30 17.91 -0.27 -4.10
N ALA A 31 19.06 -0.06 -3.44
CA ALA A 31 19.13 0.03 -1.97
C ALA A 31 18.29 1.17 -1.39
N HIS A 32 18.29 2.35 -2.03
CA HIS A 32 17.44 3.47 -1.60
C HIS A 32 15.95 3.14 -1.67
N ARG A 33 15.53 2.48 -2.76
CA ARG A 33 14.12 2.08 -2.94
C ARG A 33 13.67 1.07 -1.90
N TYR A 34 14.53 0.12 -1.53
CA TYR A 34 14.22 -0.82 -0.44
C TYR A 34 14.02 -0.12 0.91
N ALA A 35 14.82 0.92 1.19
CA ALA A 35 14.67 1.70 2.43
C ALA A 35 13.35 2.51 2.43
N GLU A 36 13.03 3.18 1.33
CA GLU A 36 11.77 3.93 1.17
C GLU A 36 10.54 3.02 1.25
N GLU A 37 10.60 1.82 0.65
CA GLU A 37 9.52 0.84 0.72
C GLU A 37 9.29 0.34 2.15
N ALA A 38 10.39 0.04 2.87
CA ALA A 38 10.32 -0.36 4.27
C ALA A 38 9.73 0.77 5.14
N GLU A 39 10.18 2.01 4.96
CA GLU A 39 9.65 3.17 5.67
C GLU A 39 8.15 3.35 5.42
N GLY A 40 7.73 3.34 4.14
CA GLY A 40 6.33 3.45 3.76
C GLY A 40 5.46 2.34 4.35
N TYR A 41 5.98 1.10 4.39
CA TYR A 41 5.30 -0.02 5.03
C TYR A 41 5.07 0.19 6.53
N TYR A 42 6.12 0.60 7.26
CA TYR A 42 6.00 0.83 8.70
C TYR A 42 5.14 2.06 9.05
N LEU A 43 5.13 3.10 8.19
CA LEU A 43 4.22 4.23 8.34
C LEU A 43 2.76 3.82 8.15
N ALA A 44 2.47 3.01 7.13
CA ALA A 44 1.13 2.47 6.93
C ALA A 44 0.70 1.58 8.11
N LEU A 45 1.61 0.76 8.64
CA LEU A 45 1.35 -0.08 9.79
C LEU A 45 1.07 0.74 11.06
N ALA A 46 1.82 1.82 11.28
CA ALA A 46 1.60 2.73 12.40
C ALA A 46 0.21 3.38 12.33
N GLY A 47 -0.18 3.87 11.15
CA GLY A 47 -1.52 4.42 10.92
C GLY A 47 -2.62 3.38 11.15
N PHE A 48 -2.44 2.16 10.66
CA PHE A 48 -3.37 1.06 10.90
C PHE A 48 -3.53 0.73 12.40
N GLN A 49 -2.42 0.63 13.13
CA GLN A 49 -2.44 0.33 14.56
C GLN A 49 -3.09 1.44 15.38
N GLN A 50 -2.82 2.70 15.04
CA GLN A 50 -3.48 3.85 15.64
C GLN A 50 -5.00 3.80 15.39
N GLY A 51 -5.40 3.55 14.16
CA GLY A 51 -6.81 3.42 13.81
C GLY A 51 -7.50 2.27 14.55
N LEU A 52 -6.82 1.12 14.67
CA LEU A 52 -7.33 -0.01 15.45
C LEU A 52 -7.49 0.35 16.94
N TYR A 53 -6.54 1.10 17.51
CA TYR A 53 -6.62 1.56 18.90
C TYR A 53 -7.84 2.45 19.12
N GLU A 54 -8.09 3.41 18.24
CA GLU A 54 -9.25 4.31 18.30
C GLU A 54 -10.56 3.53 18.20
N LEU A 55 -10.65 2.58 17.27
CA LEU A 55 -11.82 1.70 17.11
C LEU A 55 -12.10 0.87 18.38
N LEU A 56 -11.06 0.25 18.95
CA LEU A 56 -11.18 -0.52 20.19
C LEU A 56 -11.59 0.37 21.36
N GLN A 57 -11.04 1.58 21.42
CA GLN A 57 -11.36 2.52 22.49
C GLN A 57 -12.81 2.98 22.42
N GLN A 58 -13.36 3.21 21.22
CA GLN A 58 -14.80 3.51 21.06
C GLN A 58 -15.69 2.36 21.48
N SER A 59 -15.36 1.13 21.08
CA SER A 59 -16.11 -0.05 21.53
C SER A 59 -16.10 -0.22 23.06
N SER A 60 -15.04 0.26 23.72
CA SER A 60 -14.85 0.17 25.17
C SER A 60 -15.44 1.36 25.94
N GLN A 61 -15.60 2.54 25.31
CA GLN A 61 -16.11 3.77 25.92
C GLN A 61 -17.64 3.84 25.98
N SER A 62 -18.31 2.73 26.31
CA SER A 62 -19.71 2.73 26.76
C SER A 62 -19.88 3.29 28.18
N LYS A 63 -19.00 4.19 28.64
CA LYS A 63 -19.05 4.78 29.99
C LYS A 63 -19.84 6.10 29.95
N PRO A 64 -20.84 6.28 30.83
CA PRO A 64 -21.57 7.55 30.91
C PRO A 64 -20.63 8.67 31.38
N GLY A 65 -20.42 9.69 30.53
CA GLY A 65 -19.64 10.89 30.87
C GLY A 65 -18.36 11.14 30.06
N ALA A 66 -18.02 10.28 29.09
CA ALA A 66 -16.94 10.56 28.14
C ALA A 66 -17.36 11.59 27.08
N ALA A 67 -16.39 12.30 26.50
CA ALA A 67 -16.59 13.19 25.35
C ALA A 67 -17.37 12.47 24.23
N PRO A 68 -18.12 13.18 23.38
CA PRO A 68 -18.85 12.55 22.29
C PRO A 68 -17.88 11.70 21.45
N PRO A 69 -18.22 10.42 21.16
CA PRO A 69 -17.37 9.58 20.33
C PRO A 69 -17.20 10.24 18.96
N VAL A 70 -15.94 10.38 18.53
CA VAL A 70 -15.61 10.82 17.17
C VAL A 70 -16.17 9.79 16.19
N ASP A 71 -16.91 10.19 15.16
CA ASP A 71 -17.35 9.21 14.18
C ASP A 71 -16.15 8.78 13.32
N LEU A 72 -15.66 7.55 13.51
CA LEU A 72 -14.53 7.04 12.72
C LEU A 72 -14.95 6.73 11.28
N PHE A 73 -16.24 6.44 11.05
CA PHE A 73 -16.76 5.96 9.77
C PHE A 73 -17.38 7.08 8.92
N ASP A 74 -16.98 8.33 9.16
CA ASP A 74 -17.40 9.51 8.39
C ASP A 74 -16.98 9.44 6.91
N GLY A 75 -16.04 8.54 6.57
CA GLY A 75 -15.53 8.32 5.22
C GLY A 75 -14.46 9.32 4.80
N GLU A 76 -14.09 10.24 5.68
CA GLU A 76 -13.06 11.25 5.45
C GLU A 76 -11.66 10.70 5.73
N TRP A 77 -10.67 11.37 5.13
CA TRP A 77 -9.27 11.06 5.40
C TRP A 77 -8.81 11.79 6.66
N HIS A 78 -8.38 11.02 7.65
CA HIS A 78 -7.77 11.52 8.87
C HIS A 78 -6.25 11.46 8.73
N GLU A 79 -5.59 12.59 8.99
CA GLU A 79 -4.13 12.67 8.98
C GLU A 79 -3.56 12.43 10.38
N GLY A 80 -2.47 11.67 10.44
CA GLY A 80 -1.71 11.46 11.65
C GLY A 80 -0.22 11.56 11.36
N SER A 81 0.57 11.78 12.42
CA SER A 81 2.02 11.84 12.33
C SER A 81 2.65 10.67 13.10
N PHE A 82 3.69 10.07 12.53
CA PHE A 82 4.54 9.11 13.22
C PHE A 82 6.00 9.54 13.04
N GLY A 83 6.61 10.04 14.12
CA GLY A 83 7.91 10.71 14.02
C GLY A 83 7.81 12.02 13.23
N GLU A 84 8.63 12.16 12.19
CA GLU A 84 8.62 13.31 11.27
C GLU A 84 7.74 13.07 10.03
N SER A 85 7.21 11.85 9.86
CA SER A 85 6.48 11.42 8.68
C SER A 85 4.97 11.45 8.91
N LEU A 86 4.21 11.76 7.86
CA LEU A 86 2.75 11.85 7.88
C LEU A 86 2.12 10.60 7.27
N TYR A 87 1.01 10.15 7.83
CA TYR A 87 0.17 9.10 7.28
C TYR A 87 -1.28 9.57 7.21
N ARG A 88 -2.07 8.92 6.36
CA ARG A 88 -3.51 9.15 6.26
C ARG A 88 -4.27 7.84 6.39
N VAL A 89 -5.32 7.86 7.19
CA VAL A 89 -6.21 6.71 7.43
C VAL A 89 -7.65 7.13 7.19
N ARG A 90 -8.45 6.17 6.75
CA ARG A 90 -9.88 6.33 6.48
C ARG A 90 -10.55 5.02 6.88
N PHE A 91 -11.64 5.09 7.62
CA PHE A 91 -12.47 3.93 7.87
C PHE A 91 -13.63 3.90 6.89
N ILE A 92 -14.02 2.70 6.50
CA ILE A 92 -15.14 2.44 5.61
C ILE A 92 -15.92 1.31 6.23
N ASP A 93 -17.22 1.52 6.45
CA ASP A 93 -18.08 0.41 6.82
C ASP A 93 -18.31 -0.49 5.60
N GLU A 94 -17.84 -1.73 5.69
CA GLU A 94 -18.07 -2.75 4.68
C GLU A 94 -19.29 -3.62 4.99
N GLY A 95 -19.87 -3.51 6.18
CA GLY A 95 -21.05 -4.26 6.60
C GLY A 95 -22.30 -3.93 5.79
N GLY A 96 -22.38 -2.71 5.25
CA GLY A 96 -23.45 -2.30 4.33
C GLY A 96 -23.34 -2.86 2.91
N LYS A 97 -22.23 -3.52 2.55
CA LYS A 97 -22.02 -4.11 1.22
C LYS A 97 -22.55 -5.56 1.17
N VAL A 98 -22.86 -6.02 -0.03
CA VAL A 98 -23.27 -7.41 -0.26
C VAL A 98 -22.06 -8.34 -0.09
N ASN A 99 -22.17 -9.32 0.81
CA ASN A 99 -21.13 -10.30 1.05
C ASN A 99 -21.12 -11.38 -0.05
N LEU A 100 -20.16 -11.30 -0.96
CA LEU A 100 -20.01 -12.24 -2.08
C LEU A 100 -19.84 -13.70 -1.63
N ASN A 101 -19.29 -13.95 -0.44
CA ASN A 101 -19.07 -15.30 0.07
C ASN A 101 -20.34 -15.93 0.66
N ARG A 102 -21.40 -15.15 0.89
CA ARG A 102 -22.67 -15.59 1.48
C ARG A 102 -23.90 -15.27 0.61
N ALA A 103 -23.70 -14.53 -0.47
CA ALA A 103 -24.78 -14.18 -1.37
C ALA A 103 -25.30 -15.42 -2.10
N ASP A 104 -26.62 -15.54 -2.16
CA ASP A 104 -27.30 -16.51 -3.01
C ASP A 104 -27.24 -16.07 -4.48
N GLU A 105 -27.36 -17.05 -5.37
CA GLU A 105 -27.33 -16.85 -6.82
C GLU A 105 -28.40 -15.85 -7.29
N ASP A 106 -29.60 -15.89 -6.72
CA ASP A 106 -30.68 -14.95 -7.07
C ASP A 106 -30.31 -13.50 -6.71
N THR A 107 -29.69 -13.26 -5.56
CA THR A 107 -29.16 -11.95 -5.16
C THR A 107 -28.06 -11.47 -6.10
N LEU A 108 -27.09 -12.34 -6.45
CA LEU A 108 -26.00 -11.99 -7.37
C LEU A 108 -26.54 -11.65 -8.78
N ARG A 109 -27.50 -12.44 -9.28
CA ARG A 109 -28.17 -12.18 -10.56
C ARG A 109 -28.86 -10.83 -10.56
N ARG A 110 -29.60 -10.48 -9.50
CA ARG A 110 -30.26 -9.16 -9.36
C ARG A 110 -29.26 -8.01 -9.35
N ILE A 111 -28.12 -8.16 -8.67
CA ILE A 111 -27.05 -7.14 -8.64
C ILE A 111 -26.46 -6.96 -10.04
N PHE A 112 -26.11 -8.05 -10.73
CA PHE A 112 -25.56 -7.99 -12.07
C PHE A 112 -26.54 -7.42 -13.10
N THR A 113 -27.84 -7.68 -12.95
CA THR A 113 -28.88 -7.05 -13.77
C THR A 113 -28.95 -5.54 -13.51
N ASN A 114 -28.92 -5.09 -12.26
CA ASN A 114 -28.93 -3.66 -11.92
C ASN A 114 -27.64 -2.94 -12.36
N LEU A 115 -26.52 -3.67 -12.50
CA LEU A 115 -25.26 -3.16 -13.05
C LEU A 115 -25.22 -3.15 -14.59
N GLY A 116 -26.29 -3.59 -15.26
CA GLY A 116 -26.39 -3.57 -16.73
C GLY A 116 -25.57 -4.67 -17.43
N ILE A 117 -25.19 -5.74 -16.73
CA ILE A 117 -24.48 -6.87 -17.35
C ILE A 117 -25.46 -7.70 -18.17
N GLU A 118 -25.14 -8.03 -19.42
CA GLU A 118 -26.00 -8.82 -20.31
C GLU A 118 -26.06 -10.32 -19.91
N GLU A 119 -27.20 -10.96 -20.20
CA GLU A 119 -27.51 -12.36 -19.87
C GLU A 119 -26.43 -13.40 -20.20
N PRO A 120 -25.76 -13.38 -21.39
CA PRO A 120 -24.78 -14.41 -21.73
C PRO A 120 -23.51 -14.35 -20.86
N ARG A 121 -23.19 -13.20 -20.26
CA ARG A 121 -22.07 -13.07 -19.30
C ARG A 121 -22.50 -13.37 -17.87
N ARG A 122 -23.77 -13.12 -17.52
CA ARG A 122 -24.31 -13.39 -16.17
C ARG A 122 -24.31 -14.88 -15.82
N GLY A 123 -24.63 -15.76 -16.77
CA GLY A 123 -24.64 -17.21 -16.54
C GLY A 123 -23.26 -17.88 -16.43
N ILE A 124 -22.16 -17.13 -16.62
CA ILE A 124 -20.78 -17.63 -16.45
C ILE A 124 -20.21 -17.21 -15.09
N LEU A 125 -20.74 -16.14 -14.49
CA LEU A 125 -20.26 -15.53 -13.24
C LEU A 125 -20.97 -16.04 -11.99
N VAL A 126 -22.09 -16.74 -12.15
CA VAL A 126 -22.89 -17.32 -11.07
C VAL A 126 -23.18 -18.77 -11.37
#